data_AF-A0A656JJA2-F1
#
_entry.id   AF-A0A656JJA2-F1
#
_cell.length_a   1.000
_cell.length_b   1.000
_cell.length_c   1.000
_cell.angle_alpha   90.00
_cell.angle_beta   90.00
_cell.angle_gamma   90.00
#
_symmetry.space_group_name_H-M   'P 1'
#
loop_
_entity.id
_entity.type
_entity.pdbx_description
1 polymer ?
#
loop_
_entity_poly.entity_id
_entity_poly.type
_entity_poly.pdbx_seq_one_letter_code
_entity_poly.pdbx_strand_id
1 'polypeptide(L)' 'VIGGNPENYLSGRPTVDGYSLQVDVYGDSASSARAVTEAIRDAIELTAYITRWGAESRDPVTKSYRSSFDVDWMVHR' A
#
# COMPACT_ATOMS: atom_id res chain seq x y z
N VAL A 1 0.24 8.98 -3.68
CA VAL A 1 -0.78 8.45 -4.60
C VAL A 1 -0.09 8.12 -5.89
N ILE A 2 -0.05 6.83 -6.25
CA ILE A 2 0.57 6.38 -7.50
C ILE A 2 -0.41 6.48 -8.67
N GLY A 3 -1.71 6.46 -8.38
CA GLY A 3 -2.78 6.69 -9.34
C GLY A 3 -4.14 6.45 -8.71
N GLY A 4 -5.18 6.67 -9.50
CA GLY A 4 -6.55 6.34 -9.16
C GLY A 4 -7.40 6.41 -10.41
N ASN A 5 -8.03 5.30 -10.77
CA ASN A 5 -8.91 5.22 -11.93
C ASN A 5 -10.31 4.83 -11.45
N PRO A 6 -11.37 5.41 -12.03
CA PRO A 6 -12.71 4.91 -11.80
C PRO A 6 -12.82 3.46 -12.30
N GLU A 7 -13.61 2.65 -11.61
CA GLU A 7 -13.81 1.25 -12.00
C GLU A 7 -14.47 1.16 -13.39
N ASN A 8 -14.10 0.15 -14.19
CA ASN A 8 -14.55 0.04 -15.58
C ASN A 8 -15.88 -0.72 -15.64
N TYR A 9 -16.98 0.00 -15.87
CA TYR A 9 -18.32 -0.58 -15.99
C TYR A 9 -18.62 -0.98 -17.43
N LEU A 10 -19.29 -2.12 -17.62
CA LEU A 10 -19.77 -2.57 -18.94
C LEU A 10 -20.86 -1.64 -19.52
N SER A 11 -21.54 -0.86 -18.65
CA SER A 11 -22.50 0.19 -19.00
C SER A 11 -22.78 1.07 -17.77
N GLY A 12 -23.07 2.35 -17.97
CA GLY A 12 -23.37 3.32 -16.90
C GLY A 12 -22.17 4.16 -16.46
N ARG A 13 -22.41 5.13 -15.57
CA ARG A 13 -21.34 5.96 -14.99
C ARG A 13 -20.69 5.19 -13.82
N PRO A 14 -19.36 5.18 -13.70
CA PRO A 14 -18.70 4.55 -12.56
C PRO A 14 -19.16 5.16 -11.24
N THR A 15 -19.48 4.32 -10.26
CA THR A 15 -19.86 4.75 -8.91
C THR A 15 -18.76 4.45 -7.88
N VAL A 16 -17.62 3.93 -8.32
CA VAL A 16 -16.47 3.58 -7.49
C VAL A 16 -15.23 4.27 -8.03
N ASP A 17 -14.55 5.00 -7.15
CA ASP A 17 -13.24 5.60 -7.40
C ASP A 17 -12.16 4.69 -6.76
N GLY A 18 -11.19 4.25 -7.58
CA GLY A 18 -10.02 3.51 -7.10
C GLY A 18 -8.90 4.43 -6.64
N TYR A 19 -8.23 4.12 -5.53
CA TYR A 19 -7.06 4.86 -5.04
C TYR A 19 -5.89 3.92 -4.76
N SER A 20 -4.76 4.13 -5.44
CA SER A 20 -3.54 3.34 -5.24
C SER A 20 -2.49 4.12 -4.44
N LEU A 21 -1.96 3.49 -3.40
CA LEU A 21 -0.93 4.02 -2.53
C LEU A 21 0.23 3.02 -2.41
N GLN A 22 1.46 3.51 -2.57
CA GLN A 22 2.64 2.81 -2.09
C GLN A 22 2.97 3.31 -0.69
N VAL A 23 3.23 2.36 0.20
CA VAL A 23 3.64 2.59 1.58
C VAL A 23 5.06 2.10 1.75
N ASP A 24 5.93 2.97 2.27
CA ASP A 24 7.31 2.66 2.58
C ASP A 24 7.57 2.87 4.08
N VAL A 25 7.92 1.77 4.75
CA VAL A 25 8.18 1.73 6.20
C VAL A 25 9.68 1.63 6.42
N TYR A 26 10.21 2.56 7.22
CA TYR A 26 11.63 2.58 7.59
C TYR A 26 11.80 2.24 9.08
N GLY A 27 12.78 1.39 9.41
CA GLY A 27 13.07 1.00 10.79
C GLY A 27 14.56 0.71 11.04
N ASP A 28 14.93 0.64 12.32
CA ASP A 28 16.32 0.39 12.75
C ASP A 28 16.78 -1.06 12.51
N SER A 29 15.82 -1.98 12.32
CA SER A 29 16.05 -3.37 11.94
C SER A 29 15.03 -3.83 10.90
N ALA A 30 15.38 -4.83 10.10
CA ALA A 30 14.46 -5.44 9.13
C ALA A 30 13.18 -5.97 9.80
N SER A 31 13.32 -6.59 10.98
CA SER A 31 12.17 -7.10 11.74
C SER A 31 11.25 -5.98 12.22
N SER A 32 11.80 -4.85 12.68
CA SER A 32 10.97 -3.70 13.10
C SER A 32 10.18 -3.11 11.93
N ALA A 33 10.81 -2.96 10.76
CA ALA A 33 10.13 -2.46 9.57
C ALA A 33 9.02 -3.43 9.12
N ARG A 34 9.29 -4.75 9.11
CA ARG A 34 8.27 -5.75 8.75
C ARG A 34 7.12 -5.81 9.75
N ALA A 35 7.38 -5.74 11.05
CA ALA A 35 6.32 -5.75 12.07
C ALA A 35 5.37 -4.55 11.92
N VAL A 36 5.90 -3.36 11.60
CA VAL A 36 5.07 -2.19 11.32
C VAL A 36 4.29 -2.36 10.01
N THR A 37 4.91 -2.90 8.96
CA THR A 37 4.22 -3.25 7.71
C THR A 37 3.04 -4.20 7.94
N GLU A 38 3.23 -5.25 8.76
CA GLU A 38 2.18 -6.20 9.14
C GLU A 38 1.06 -5.52 9.93
N ALA A 39 1.41 -4.68 10.91
CA ALA A 39 0.43 -3.92 11.68
C ALA A 39 -0.41 -2.97 10.80
N ILE A 40 0.21 -2.33 9.79
CA ILE A 40 -0.53 -1.49 8.84
C ILE A 40 -1.45 -2.34 7.97
N ARG A 41 -0.98 -3.49 7.45
CA ARG A 41 -1.83 -4.44 6.70
C ARG A 41 -3.06 -4.81 7.51
N ASP A 42 -2.85 -5.32 8.72
CA ASP A 42 -3.92 -5.86 9.56
C ASP A 42 -4.94 -4.77 9.92
N ALA A 43 -4.52 -3.50 10.00
CA ALA A 43 -5.41 -2.37 10.25
C ALA A 43 -6.27 -1.97 9.04
N ILE A 44 -5.80 -2.21 7.81
CA ILE A 44 -6.47 -1.73 6.58
C ILE A 44 -7.16 -2.84 5.78
N GLU A 45 -6.90 -4.12 6.08
CA GLU A 45 -7.34 -5.28 5.28
C GLU A 45 -8.86 -5.36 5.04
N LEU A 46 -9.68 -4.79 5.94
CA LEU A 46 -11.13 -4.79 5.80
C LEU A 46 -11.67 -3.73 4.82
N THR A 47 -10.81 -2.81 4.39
CA THR A 47 -11.21 -1.65 3.55
C THR A 47 -10.31 -1.44 2.34
N ALA A 48 -9.20 -2.19 2.24
CA ALA A 48 -8.17 -2.02 1.24
C ALA A 48 -7.57 -3.36 0.84
N TYR A 49 -7.05 -3.44 -0.38
CA TYR A 49 -6.45 -4.65 -0.92
C TYR A 49 -4.96 -4.44 -1.18
N ILE A 50 -4.11 -5.30 -0.62
CA ILE A 50 -2.69 -5.30 -0.96
C ILE A 50 -2.51 -5.85 -2.37
N THR A 51 -1.91 -5.05 -3.26
CA THR A 51 -1.71 -5.39 -4.66
C THR A 51 -0.27 -5.79 -4.98
N ARG A 52 0.69 -5.38 -4.15
CA ARG A 52 2.10 -5.77 -4.30
C ARG A 52 2.82 -5.79 -2.95
N TRP A 53 3.60 -6.84 -2.71
CA TRP A 53 4.65 -6.83 -1.71
C TRP A 53 5.97 -6.40 -2.35
N GLY A 54 6.52 -5.28 -1.89
CA GLY A 54 7.77 -4.73 -2.38
C GLY A 54 9.01 -5.38 -1.76
N ALA A 55 10.14 -5.20 -2.45
CA ALA A 55 11.41 -5.71 -1.98
C ALA A 55 11.86 -4.99 -0.69
N GLU A 56 12.44 -5.74 0.23
CA GLU A 56 13.14 -5.16 1.37
C GLU A 56 14.50 -4.62 0.92
N SER A 57 14.86 -3.46 1.45
CA SER A 57 16.13 -2.81 1.13
C SER A 57 16.70 -2.12 2.35
N ARG A 58 17.94 -1.63 2.25
CA ARG A 58 18.56 -0.82 3.29
C ARG A 58 19.03 0.48 2.66
N ASP A 59 18.62 1.60 3.23
CA ASP A 59 19.02 2.92 2.76
C ASP A 59 20.56 3.05 2.87
N PRO A 60 21.25 3.41 1.79
CA PRO A 60 22.71 3.46 1.79
C PRO A 60 23.28 4.63 2.63
N VAL A 61 22.49 5.67 2.90
CA VAL A 61 22.90 6.86 3.65
C VAL A 61 22.49 6.74 5.11
N THR A 62 21.19 6.57 5.39
CA THR A 62 20.65 6.54 6.76
C THR A 62 20.85 5.19 7.44
N LYS A 63 21.18 4.14 6.66
CA LYS A 63 21.31 2.75 7.11
C LYS A 63 20.01 2.13 7.64
N SER A 64 18.87 2.81 7.49
CA SER A 64 17.55 2.31 7.86
C SER A 64 17.12 1.16 6.96
N TYR A 65 16.45 0.17 7.53
CA TYR A 65 15.83 -0.91 6.78
C TYR A 65 14.47 -0.46 6.26
N ARG A 66 14.17 -0.75 5.00
CA ARG A 66 12.92 -0.40 4.33
C ARG A 66 12.13 -1.65 3.99
N SER A 67 10.85 -1.63 4.35
CA SER A 67 9.82 -2.55 3.85
C SER A 67 8.81 -1.74 3.02
N SER A 68 8.34 -2.29 1.90
CA SER A 68 7.50 -1.57 0.94
C SER A 68 6.33 -2.44 0.51
N PHE A 69 5.15 -1.85 0.33
CA PHE A 69 4.01 -2.53 -0.28
C PHE A 69 3.06 -1.53 -0.93
N ASP A 70 2.27 -2.01 -1.88
CA ASP A 70 1.25 -1.23 -2.57
C ASP A 70 -0.13 -1.73 -2.18
N VAL A 71 -1.07 -0.79 -2.07
CA VAL A 71 -2.45 -1.04 -1.65
C VAL A 71 -3.42 -0.20 -2.47
N ASP A 72 -4.56 -0.82 -2.79
CA ASP A 72 -5.67 -0.20 -3.51
C ASP A 72 -6.92 -0.13 -2.63
N TRP A 73 -7.55 1.05 -2.59
CA TRP A 73 -8.90 1.25 -2.05
C TRP A 73 -9.90 1.36 -3.19
N MET A 74 -11.07 0.76 -3.00
CA MET A 74 -12.26 0.99 -3.82
C MET A 74 -13.26 1.76 -2.98
N VAL A 75 -13.47 3.04 -3.31
CA VAL A 75 -14.36 3.91 -2.54
C VAL A 75 -15.61 4.17 -3.35
N HIS A 76 -16.77 3.76 -2.81
CA HIS A 76 -18.06 4.10 -3.37
C HIS A 76 -18.34 5.61 -3.19
N ARG A 77 -18.83 6.23 -4.26
CA ARG A 77 -19.13 7.67 -4.31
C ARG A 77 -20.47 8.05 -3.71
#